data_AF-A0A3G2HU15-F1
#
_entry.id   AF-A0A3G2HU15-F1
#
_cell.length_a   1.000
_cell.length_b   1.000
_cell.length_c   1.000
_cell.angle_alpha   90.00
_cell.angle_beta   90.00
_cell.angle_gamma   90.00
#
_symmetry.space_group_name_H-M   'P 1'
#
loop_
_entity.id
_entity.type
_entity.pdbx_description
1 polymer ?
#
loop_
_entity_poly.entity_id
_entity_poly.type
_entity_poly.pdbx_seq_one_letter_code
_entity_poly.pdbx_strand_id
1 'polypeptide(L)'
;MNEFTAPRPTLLLVDDEPANLQILRHTLQQDFRLLFAKDGFKALELAQRDLPDLILLDIMMPQLSGYEVCRALKADLNTRHIPIIFVTALSQPNDEQMGLGMGAVDYISKPFNPAILQARIRNHLSLVQIQELRDSRLQIIRCLGTAAEYKDNEVGRHVIRMSHYTRILAHWLGYSSEAADELLHAAPMHDIGKIGIPDYILQKPGKLSAEEWEIMRTHTLIGARIIGQHSHGLLKLARTIALYHHEKWDGSGYPYGLKGEDIPLPARIVAVADVFDALASERPYKKAWSVESCINYLREQAGLHFDPQLVALLDKCLPEMLHIKEKWADDAHPLTKT
;
A
#
# COMPACT_ATOMS: atom_id res chain seq x y z
N MET A 1 5.26 -5.44 36.77
CA MET A 1 4.66 -4.91 35.54
C MET A 1 5.76 -4.16 34.81
N ASN A 2 6.41 -4.79 33.84
CA ASN A 2 7.32 -4.07 32.95
C ASN A 2 6.45 -3.39 31.91
N GLU A 3 6.25 -2.08 32.04
CA GLU A 3 5.75 -1.26 30.96
C GLU A 3 6.72 -1.43 29.79
N PHE A 4 6.22 -1.97 28.67
CA PHE A 4 6.93 -1.92 27.40
C PHE A 4 6.99 -0.45 26.96
N THR A 5 7.92 0.32 27.54
CA THR A 5 8.25 1.64 27.02
C THR A 5 8.83 1.44 25.64
N ALA A 6 8.18 2.00 24.62
CA ALA A 6 8.69 1.98 23.25
C ALA A 6 10.16 2.47 23.23
N PRO A 7 11.04 1.82 22.45
CA PRO A 7 12.43 2.24 22.37
C PRO A 7 12.52 3.70 21.89
N ARG A 8 13.40 4.49 22.52
CA ARG A 8 13.63 5.88 22.12
C ARG A 8 14.24 5.91 20.71
N PRO A 9 13.79 6.82 19.81
CA PRO A 9 14.41 6.97 18.51
C PRO A 9 15.91 7.28 18.64
N THR A 10 16.69 6.73 17.74
CA THR A 10 18.13 6.86 17.65
C THR A 10 18.50 7.95 16.63
N LEU A 11 19.18 8.99 17.10
CA LEU A 11 19.70 10.06 16.25
C LEU A 11 21.21 9.88 16.04
N LEU A 12 21.66 10.02 14.80
CA LEU A 12 23.08 10.14 14.50
C LEU A 12 23.44 11.63 14.33
N LEU A 13 24.32 12.10 15.19
CA LEU A 13 24.80 13.48 15.22
C LEU A 13 26.20 13.53 14.60
N VAL A 14 26.34 14.27 13.50
CA VAL A 14 27.56 14.32 12.70
C VAL A 14 28.06 15.75 12.58
N ASP A 15 29.21 16.02 13.18
CA ASP A 15 29.85 17.34 13.22
C ASP A 15 31.32 17.16 13.60
N ASP A 16 32.24 17.80 12.89
CA ASP A 16 33.68 17.70 13.16
C ASP A 16 34.11 18.54 14.37
N GLU A 17 33.30 19.53 14.78
CA GLU A 17 33.55 20.33 15.96
C GLU A 17 32.93 19.69 17.23
N PRO A 18 33.76 19.26 18.22
CA PRO A 18 33.26 18.62 19.43
C PRO A 18 32.31 19.49 20.27
N ALA A 19 32.44 20.82 20.17
CA ALA A 19 31.58 21.76 20.88
C ALA A 19 30.12 21.69 20.37
N ASN A 20 29.93 21.59 19.06
CA ASN A 20 28.59 21.46 18.46
C ASN A 20 27.94 20.13 18.88
N LEU A 21 28.68 19.03 18.87
CA LEU A 21 28.19 17.73 19.35
C LEU A 21 27.78 17.77 20.82
N GLN A 22 28.49 18.51 21.67
CA GLN A 22 28.13 18.70 23.07
C GLN A 22 26.81 19.48 23.24
N ILE A 23 26.61 20.54 22.45
CA ILE A 23 25.35 21.32 22.45
C ILE A 23 24.19 20.43 22.01
N LEU A 24 24.34 19.70 20.91
CA LEU A 24 23.33 18.76 20.42
C LEU A 24 23.03 17.67 21.44
N ARG A 25 24.07 17.11 22.08
CA ARG A 25 23.90 16.13 23.16
C ARG A 25 23.06 16.68 24.29
N HIS A 26 23.41 17.86 24.82
CA HIS A 26 22.68 18.44 25.94
C HIS A 26 21.22 18.72 25.58
N THR A 27 20.99 19.13 24.33
CA THR A 27 19.65 19.42 23.80
C THR A 27 18.79 18.17 23.60
N LEU A 28 19.37 17.03 23.19
CA LEU A 28 18.59 15.90 22.65
C LEU A 28 18.62 14.62 23.52
N GLN A 29 19.56 14.50 24.46
CA GLN A 29 19.78 13.24 25.22
C GLN A 29 18.62 12.83 26.14
N GLN A 30 17.72 13.76 26.50
CA GLN A 30 16.57 13.43 27.35
C GLN A 30 15.53 12.59 26.60
N ASP A 31 15.31 12.90 25.32
CA ASP A 31 14.24 12.33 24.50
C ASP A 31 14.73 11.21 23.57
N PHE A 32 16.00 11.24 23.18
CA PHE A 32 16.54 10.40 22.11
C PHE A 32 17.76 9.58 22.55
N ARG A 33 17.97 8.43 21.91
CA ARG A 33 19.26 7.73 21.94
C ARG A 33 20.19 8.41 20.94
N LEU A 34 21.43 8.70 21.32
CA LEU A 34 22.34 9.48 20.49
C LEU A 34 23.57 8.66 20.06
N LEU A 35 23.86 8.69 18.78
CA LEU A 35 25.11 8.27 18.16
C LEU A 35 25.87 9.52 17.71
N PHE A 36 27.20 9.43 17.69
CA PHE A 36 28.06 10.56 17.37
C PHE A 36 29.10 10.15 16.33
N ALA A 37 29.28 10.96 15.30
CA ALA A 37 30.38 10.88 14.35
C ALA A 37 31.06 12.25 14.24
N LYS A 38 32.39 12.24 14.11
CA LYS A 38 33.21 13.45 13.96
C LYS A 38 33.69 13.70 12.53
N ASP A 39 33.33 12.80 11.62
CA ASP A 39 33.73 12.85 10.23
C ASP A 39 32.73 12.04 9.39
N GLY A 40 32.75 12.29 8.08
CA GLY A 40 31.82 11.66 7.16
C GLY A 40 32.00 10.14 7.02
N PHE A 41 33.22 9.61 7.15
CA PHE A 41 33.45 8.17 7.04
C PHE A 41 32.82 7.42 8.21
N LYS A 42 33.01 7.93 9.43
CA LYS A 42 32.39 7.37 10.62
C LYS A 42 30.86 7.49 10.58
N ALA A 43 30.34 8.58 10.01
CA ALA A 43 28.92 8.75 9.82
C ALA A 43 28.32 7.66 8.93
N LEU A 44 28.95 7.35 7.79
CA LEU A 44 28.51 6.28 6.89
C LEU A 44 28.55 4.90 7.57
N GLU A 45 29.65 4.59 8.28
CA GLU A 45 29.79 3.33 9.03
C GLU A 45 28.67 3.15 10.06
N LEU A 46 28.40 4.18 10.88
CA LEU A 46 27.36 4.14 11.90
C LEU A 46 25.96 4.08 11.30
N ALA A 47 25.70 4.81 10.21
CA ALA A 47 24.41 4.79 9.55
C ALA A 47 24.07 3.40 8.98
N GLN A 48 25.04 2.71 8.39
CA GLN A 48 24.84 1.36 7.87
C GLN A 48 24.71 0.29 8.97
N ARG A 49 25.45 0.44 10.06
CA ARG A 49 25.48 -0.55 11.15
C ARG A 49 24.29 -0.44 12.09
N ASP A 50 23.96 0.77 12.52
CA ASP A 50 22.99 1.02 13.59
C ASP A 50 21.63 1.50 13.07
N LEU A 51 21.51 1.84 11.78
CA LEU A 51 20.27 2.29 11.11
C LEU A 51 19.51 3.33 11.94
N PRO A 52 20.08 4.53 12.17
CA PRO A 52 19.45 5.57 12.98
C PRO A 52 18.13 6.04 12.34
N ASP A 53 17.19 6.49 13.19
CA ASP A 53 15.88 6.98 12.75
C ASP A 53 15.96 8.37 12.09
N LEU A 54 17.02 9.14 12.37
CA LEU A 54 17.28 10.45 11.76
C LEU A 54 18.76 10.85 11.92
N ILE A 55 19.29 11.56 10.92
CA ILE A 55 20.68 12.06 10.92
C ILE A 55 20.68 13.60 10.96
N LEU A 56 21.39 14.18 11.92
CA LEU A 56 21.79 15.59 11.90
C LEU A 56 23.20 15.67 11.35
N LEU A 57 23.38 16.39 10.24
CA LEU A 57 24.61 16.35 9.46
C LEU A 57 25.16 17.75 9.23
N ASP A 58 26.38 18.04 9.69
CA ASP A 58 27.09 19.21 9.22
C ASP A 58 27.54 19.01 7.76
N ILE A 59 27.47 20.08 6.99
CA ILE A 59 27.92 20.14 5.61
C ILE A 59 29.44 20.35 5.56
N MET A 60 29.94 21.23 6.43
CA MET A 60 31.33 21.69 6.40
C MET A 60 32.17 20.77 7.28
N MET A 61 32.63 19.66 6.71
CA MET A 61 33.50 18.70 7.41
C MET A 61 34.76 18.39 6.58
N PRO A 62 35.89 18.04 7.23
CA PRO A 62 37.11 17.66 6.54
C PRO A 62 36.95 16.32 5.81
N GLN A 63 37.73 16.16 4.74
CA GLN A 63 37.85 14.93 3.93
C GLN A 63 36.60 14.54 3.14
N LEU A 64 35.46 14.40 3.82
CA LEU A 64 34.17 14.05 3.21
C LEU A 64 33.11 15.03 3.70
N SER A 65 32.63 15.88 2.79
CA SER A 65 31.61 16.88 3.11
C SER A 65 30.27 16.22 3.44
N GLY A 66 29.42 16.92 4.20
CA GLY A 66 28.07 16.43 4.49
C GLY A 66 27.21 16.21 3.24
N TYR A 67 27.48 16.95 2.16
CA TYR A 67 26.83 16.71 0.87
C TYR A 67 27.21 15.36 0.25
N GLU A 68 28.48 14.98 0.33
CA GLU A 68 28.95 13.69 -0.17
C GLU A 68 28.42 12.53 0.70
N VAL A 69 28.40 12.71 2.02
CA VAL A 69 27.78 11.76 2.95
C VAL A 69 26.29 11.58 2.63
N CYS A 70 25.54 12.67 2.49
CA CYS A 70 24.12 12.63 2.15
C CYS A 70 23.89 11.87 0.83
N ARG A 71 24.68 12.17 -0.21
CA ARG A 71 24.58 11.50 -1.50
C ARG A 71 24.85 9.99 -1.38
N ALA A 72 25.87 9.60 -0.64
CA ALA A 72 26.20 8.19 -0.43
C ALA A 72 25.08 7.43 0.29
N LEU A 73 24.51 8.02 1.35
CA LEU A 73 23.39 7.43 2.08
C LEU A 73 22.13 7.32 1.22
N LYS A 74 21.83 8.35 0.41
CA LYS A 74 20.66 8.34 -0.48
C LYS A 74 20.80 7.37 -1.66
N ALA A 75 22.02 7.00 -2.03
CA ALA A 75 22.28 6.00 -3.07
C ALA A 75 22.17 4.54 -2.55
N ASP A 76 22.29 4.32 -1.25
CA ASP A 76 22.28 2.99 -0.63
C ASP A 76 20.85 2.54 -0.26
N LEU A 77 20.44 1.35 -0.68
CA LEU A 77 19.08 0.82 -0.46
C LEU A 77 18.69 0.72 1.02
N ASN A 78 19.66 0.47 1.90
CA ASN A 78 19.46 0.27 3.33
C ASN A 78 19.39 1.58 4.10
N THR A 79 19.94 2.68 3.58
CA THR A 79 20.00 3.97 4.32
C THR A 79 19.26 5.11 3.64
N ARG A 80 18.86 4.97 2.37
CA ARG A 80 18.18 6.02 1.60
C ARG A 80 16.90 6.57 2.24
N HIS A 81 16.21 5.74 3.02
CA HIS A 81 14.96 6.11 3.68
C HIS A 81 15.17 6.97 4.94
N ILE A 82 16.38 6.98 5.51
CA ILE A 82 16.67 7.72 6.73
C ILE A 82 16.58 9.23 6.45
N PRO A 83 15.77 10.00 7.20
CA PRO A 83 15.71 11.44 7.06
C PRO A 83 17.02 12.10 7.49
N ILE A 84 17.50 13.03 6.67
CA ILE A 84 18.73 13.79 6.93
C ILE A 84 18.34 15.26 7.06
N ILE A 85 18.72 15.87 8.17
CA ILE A 85 18.61 17.32 8.40
C ILE A 85 20.02 17.89 8.40
N PHE A 86 20.27 18.84 7.52
CA PHE A 86 21.54 19.57 7.56
C PHE A 86 21.56 20.56 8.73
N VAL A 87 22.66 20.59 9.48
CA VAL A 87 22.89 21.54 10.58
C VAL A 87 24.23 22.21 10.36
N THR A 88 24.26 23.43 9.82
CA THR A 88 25.51 24.03 9.33
C THR A 88 25.55 25.55 9.50
N ALA A 89 26.73 26.16 9.40
CA ALA A 89 26.91 27.62 9.40
C ALA A 89 26.58 28.26 8.04
N LEU A 90 26.48 27.47 6.97
CA LEU A 90 25.99 27.96 5.68
C LEU A 90 24.54 28.41 5.84
N SER A 91 24.21 29.55 5.25
CA SER A 91 22.90 30.21 5.44
C SER A 91 22.42 30.96 4.21
N GLN A 92 23.11 30.78 3.07
CA GLN A 92 22.63 31.38 1.82
C GLN A 92 21.49 30.53 1.24
N PRO A 93 20.46 31.16 0.64
CA PRO A 93 19.34 30.42 0.04
C PRO A 93 19.76 29.35 -0.97
N ASN A 94 20.87 29.57 -1.69
CA ASN A 94 21.41 28.61 -2.65
C ASN A 94 21.92 27.32 -1.98
N ASP A 95 22.49 27.43 -0.77
CA ASP A 95 22.99 26.27 -0.02
C ASP A 95 21.83 25.39 0.46
N GLU A 96 20.75 26.02 0.94
CA GLU A 96 19.53 25.34 1.35
C GLU A 96 18.87 24.62 0.17
N GLN A 97 18.72 25.31 -0.97
CA GLN A 97 18.18 24.71 -2.20
C GLN A 97 19.00 23.51 -2.66
N MET A 98 20.33 23.62 -2.62
CA MET A 98 21.23 22.53 -2.99
C MET A 98 21.05 21.34 -2.05
N GLY A 99 21.03 21.57 -0.73
CA GLY A 99 20.85 20.53 0.28
C GLY A 99 19.54 19.76 0.12
N LEU A 100 18.42 20.48 -0.04
CA LEU A 100 17.10 19.88 -0.27
C LEU A 100 17.06 19.11 -1.61
N GLY A 101 17.67 19.65 -2.65
CA GLY A 101 17.78 18.99 -3.97
C GLY A 101 18.56 17.67 -3.95
N MET A 102 19.40 17.44 -2.93
CA MET A 102 20.15 16.20 -2.73
C MET A 102 19.42 15.15 -1.87
N GLY A 103 18.19 15.43 -1.44
CA GLY A 103 17.34 14.49 -0.71
C GLY A 103 17.41 14.62 0.82
N ALA A 104 17.97 15.71 1.35
CA ALA A 104 17.75 16.10 2.73
C ALA A 104 16.29 16.55 2.93
N VAL A 105 15.75 16.30 4.12
CA VAL A 105 14.34 16.61 4.44
C VAL A 105 14.19 17.98 5.09
N ASP A 106 15.29 18.56 5.58
CA ASP A 106 15.31 19.85 6.26
C ASP A 106 16.72 20.45 6.31
N TYR A 107 16.77 21.74 6.65
CA TYR A 107 17.99 22.53 6.74
C TYR A 107 17.90 23.52 7.91
N ILE A 108 18.90 23.50 8.79
CA ILE A 108 18.96 24.33 9.99
C ILE A 108 20.31 25.06 10.04
N SER A 109 20.27 26.39 10.07
CA SER A 109 21.47 27.21 10.21
C SER A 109 21.94 27.32 11.67
N LYS A 110 23.26 27.36 11.86
CA LYS A 110 23.93 27.67 13.13
C LYS A 110 24.08 29.20 13.26
N PRO A 111 23.89 29.78 14.47
CA PRO A 111 23.43 29.13 15.69
C PRO A 111 21.92 28.82 15.63
N PHE A 112 21.51 27.66 16.15
CA PHE A 112 20.12 27.23 16.16
C PHE A 112 19.46 27.40 17.54
N ASN A 113 18.14 27.56 17.54
CA ASN A 113 17.35 27.50 18.76
C ASN A 113 17.06 26.03 19.13
N PRO A 114 17.43 25.57 20.35
CA PRO A 114 17.20 24.19 20.79
C PRO A 114 15.76 23.70 20.66
N ALA A 115 14.78 24.55 20.98
CA ALA A 115 13.36 24.19 20.90
C ALA A 115 12.89 24.03 19.44
N ILE A 116 13.39 24.87 18.53
CA ILE A 116 13.08 24.76 17.10
C ILE A 116 13.71 23.49 16.51
N LEU A 117 14.96 23.19 16.86
CA LEU A 117 15.64 21.97 16.45
C LEU A 117 14.85 20.72 16.89
N GLN A 118 14.48 20.66 18.17
CA GLN A 118 13.66 19.56 18.70
C GLN A 118 12.32 19.42 17.98
N ALA A 119 11.62 20.54 17.72
CA ALA A 119 10.35 20.53 17.00
C ALA A 119 10.50 19.98 15.57
N ARG A 120 11.54 20.40 14.84
CA ARG A 120 11.82 19.88 13.48
C ARG A 120 12.13 18.39 13.50
N ILE A 121 12.98 17.93 14.42
CA ILE A 121 13.30 16.49 14.58
C ILE A 121 12.01 15.69 14.83
N ARG A 122 11.18 16.12 15.79
CA ARG A 122 9.93 15.41 16.12
C ARG A 122 8.96 15.38 14.94
N ASN A 123 8.86 16.47 14.18
CA ASN A 123 8.02 16.53 12.98
C ASN A 123 8.46 15.49 11.95
N HIS A 124 9.74 15.44 11.59
CA HIS A 124 10.24 14.48 10.60
C HIS A 124 10.11 13.02 11.05
N LEU A 125 10.41 12.74 12.33
CA LEU A 125 10.18 11.40 12.89
C LEU A 125 8.69 11.01 12.85
N SER A 126 7.79 11.94 13.14
CA SER A 126 6.34 11.67 13.06
C SER A 126 5.87 11.37 11.64
N LEU A 127 6.45 12.04 10.63
CA LEU A 127 6.13 11.80 9.22
C LEU A 127 6.55 10.39 8.79
N VAL A 128 7.74 9.94 9.19
CA VAL A 128 8.20 8.56 8.95
C VAL A 128 7.26 7.56 9.62
N GLN A 129 6.92 7.77 10.89
CA GLN A 129 6.01 6.88 11.63
C GLN A 129 4.61 6.81 11.00
N ILE A 130 4.07 7.93 10.51
CA ILE A 130 2.77 7.94 9.81
C ILE A 130 2.84 7.10 8.53
N GLN A 131 3.95 7.20 7.79
CA GLN A 131 4.14 6.42 6.57
C GLN A 131 4.28 4.92 6.88
N GLU A 132 5.07 4.55 7.87
CA GLU A 132 5.20 3.15 8.32
C GLU A 132 3.87 2.57 8.81
N LEU A 133 3.10 3.36 9.57
CA LEU A 133 1.78 2.96 10.02
C LEU A 133 0.83 2.73 8.84
N ARG A 134 0.88 3.60 7.82
CA ARG A 134 0.11 3.45 6.59
C ARG A 134 0.51 2.17 5.85
N ASP A 135 1.80 1.91 5.68
CA ASP A 135 2.31 0.75 4.97
C ASP A 135 1.99 -0.55 5.71
N SER A 136 2.17 -0.57 7.04
CA SER A 136 1.78 -1.68 7.90
C SER A 136 0.27 -1.96 7.82
N ARG A 137 -0.56 -0.91 7.86
CA ARG A 137 -2.02 -1.05 7.69
C ARG A 137 -2.36 -1.72 6.36
N LEU A 138 -1.75 -1.27 5.26
CA LEU A 138 -1.97 -1.83 3.93
C LEU A 138 -1.48 -3.27 3.82
N GLN A 139 -0.36 -3.61 4.47
CA GLN A 139 0.15 -4.97 4.51
C GLN A 139 -0.81 -5.91 5.26
N ILE A 140 -1.34 -5.49 6.41
CA ILE A 140 -2.34 -6.25 7.17
C ILE A 140 -3.59 -6.51 6.31
N ILE A 141 -4.08 -5.48 5.61
CA ILE A 141 -5.22 -5.61 4.71
C ILE A 141 -4.97 -6.65 3.61
N ARG A 142 -3.78 -6.62 2.98
CA ARG A 142 -3.40 -7.61 1.98
C ARG A 142 -3.34 -9.02 2.56
N CYS A 143 -2.74 -9.19 3.73
CA CYS A 143 -2.69 -10.48 4.42
C CYS A 143 -4.09 -11.05 4.70
N LEU A 144 -5.04 -10.19 5.12
CA LEU A 144 -6.43 -10.60 5.35
C LEU A 144 -7.11 -11.03 4.05
N GLY A 145 -6.96 -10.26 2.97
CA GLY A 145 -7.49 -10.64 1.64
C GLY A 145 -6.93 -11.99 1.18
N THR A 146 -5.62 -12.17 1.27
CA THR A 146 -4.96 -13.44 0.91
C THR A 146 -5.41 -14.62 1.79
N ALA A 147 -5.68 -14.40 3.08
CA ALA A 147 -6.14 -15.46 3.98
C ALA A 147 -7.50 -16.04 3.57
N ALA A 148 -8.40 -15.23 3.00
CA ALA A 148 -9.68 -15.71 2.49
C ALA A 148 -9.51 -16.61 1.24
N GLU A 149 -8.61 -16.22 0.34
CA GLU A 149 -8.28 -16.97 -0.90
C GLU A 149 -7.67 -18.33 -0.61
N TYR A 150 -6.78 -18.43 0.40
CA TYR A 150 -6.19 -19.70 0.80
C TYR A 150 -7.24 -20.76 1.16
N LYS A 151 -8.42 -20.33 1.63
CA LYS A 151 -9.52 -21.23 1.94
C LYS A 151 -10.19 -21.81 0.68
N ASP A 152 -10.14 -21.07 -0.42
CA ASP A 152 -10.79 -21.36 -1.71
C ASP A 152 -9.84 -22.01 -2.74
N ASN A 153 -8.61 -22.35 -2.34
CA ASN A 153 -7.55 -22.85 -3.24
C ASN A 153 -7.22 -21.93 -4.43
N GLU A 154 -7.58 -20.64 -4.35
CA GLU A 154 -7.21 -19.65 -5.36
C GLU A 154 -5.81 -19.08 -5.05
N VAL A 155 -5.00 -18.89 -6.10
CA VAL A 155 -3.65 -18.33 -5.97
C VAL A 155 -3.78 -16.83 -5.75
N GLY A 156 -3.18 -16.28 -4.69
CA GLY A 156 -3.31 -14.87 -4.29
C GLY A 156 -2.89 -13.81 -5.33
N ARG A 157 -2.41 -14.19 -6.51
CA ARG A 157 -2.12 -13.28 -7.64
C ARG A 157 -3.38 -12.72 -8.28
N HIS A 158 -4.50 -13.45 -8.27
CA HIS A 158 -5.81 -12.97 -8.74
C HIS A 158 -6.18 -11.65 -8.02
N VAL A 159 -6.14 -11.67 -6.69
CA VAL A 159 -6.45 -10.51 -5.85
C VAL A 159 -5.58 -9.30 -6.19
N ILE A 160 -4.29 -9.52 -6.46
CA ILE A 160 -3.38 -8.45 -6.88
C ILE A 160 -3.80 -7.88 -8.23
N ARG A 161 -4.01 -8.73 -9.25
CA ARG A 161 -4.40 -8.29 -10.60
C ARG A 161 -5.74 -7.55 -10.59
N MET A 162 -6.76 -8.14 -9.99
CA MET A 162 -8.11 -7.56 -9.87
C MET A 162 -8.06 -6.20 -9.17
N SER A 163 -7.26 -6.05 -8.11
CA SER A 163 -7.10 -4.77 -7.43
C SER A 163 -6.51 -3.68 -8.34
N HIS A 164 -5.52 -4.05 -9.16
CA HIS A 164 -4.91 -3.14 -10.12
C HIS A 164 -5.85 -2.79 -11.28
N TYR A 165 -6.65 -3.74 -11.76
CA TYR A 165 -7.70 -3.47 -12.75
C TYR A 165 -8.74 -2.48 -12.20
N THR A 166 -9.15 -2.67 -10.95
CA THR A 166 -10.07 -1.76 -10.25
C THR A 166 -9.51 -0.34 -10.24
N ARG A 167 -8.22 -0.17 -9.92
CA ARG A 167 -7.54 1.13 -9.94
C ARG A 167 -7.52 1.77 -11.32
N ILE A 168 -7.19 1.00 -12.36
CA ILE A 168 -7.15 1.48 -13.75
C ILE A 168 -8.54 1.97 -14.17
N LEU A 169 -9.58 1.16 -13.95
CA LEU A 169 -10.97 1.52 -14.26
C LEU A 169 -11.41 2.79 -13.51
N ALA A 170 -11.05 2.92 -12.24
CA ALA A 170 -11.36 4.11 -11.44
C ALA A 170 -10.69 5.37 -12.01
N HIS A 171 -9.42 5.29 -12.43
CA HIS A 171 -8.73 6.41 -13.07
C HIS A 171 -9.42 6.83 -14.37
N TRP A 172 -9.81 5.88 -15.22
CA TRP A 172 -10.50 6.18 -16.48
C TRP A 172 -11.92 6.73 -16.29
N LEU A 173 -12.52 6.50 -15.12
CA LEU A 173 -13.76 7.16 -14.68
C LEU A 173 -13.55 8.59 -14.14
N GLY A 174 -12.31 9.03 -13.97
CA GLY A 174 -11.98 10.37 -13.47
C GLY A 174 -11.70 10.47 -11.96
N TYR A 175 -11.44 9.34 -11.29
CA TYR A 175 -10.98 9.38 -9.88
C TYR A 175 -9.59 10.03 -9.79
N SER A 176 -9.34 10.76 -8.69
CA SER A 176 -7.99 11.19 -8.33
C SER A 176 -7.11 9.97 -8.05
N SER A 177 -5.78 10.14 -8.08
CA SER A 177 -4.86 9.04 -7.77
C SER A 177 -5.09 8.48 -6.38
N GLU A 178 -5.35 9.34 -5.41
CA GLU A 178 -5.59 8.95 -4.03
C GLU A 178 -6.87 8.11 -3.90
N ALA A 179 -7.94 8.51 -4.59
CA ALA A 179 -9.21 7.78 -4.55
C ALA A 179 -9.13 6.45 -5.31
N ALA A 180 -8.41 6.40 -6.43
CA ALA A 180 -8.14 5.16 -7.17
C ALA A 180 -7.24 4.20 -6.38
N ASP A 181 -6.25 4.72 -5.64
CA ASP A 181 -5.41 3.93 -4.74
C ASP A 181 -6.20 3.41 -3.53
N GLU A 182 -7.18 4.16 -3.04
CA GLU A 182 -8.06 3.66 -1.97
C GLU A 182 -8.90 2.45 -2.44
N LEU A 183 -9.38 2.48 -3.69
CA LEU A 183 -10.04 1.33 -4.34
C LEU A 183 -9.08 0.15 -4.54
N LEU A 184 -7.86 0.40 -5.03
CA LEU A 184 -6.79 -0.61 -5.15
C LEU A 184 -6.62 -1.37 -3.84
N HIS A 185 -6.61 -0.66 -2.72
CA HIS A 185 -6.35 -1.27 -1.42
C HIS A 185 -7.61 -1.88 -0.78
N ALA A 186 -8.80 -1.44 -1.15
CA ALA A 186 -10.06 -1.95 -0.62
C ALA A 186 -10.57 -3.22 -1.34
N ALA A 187 -10.41 -3.29 -2.67
CA ALA A 187 -10.91 -4.38 -3.51
C ALA A 187 -10.46 -5.79 -3.09
N PRO A 188 -9.21 -6.01 -2.63
CA PRO A 188 -8.76 -7.31 -2.12
C PRO A 188 -9.62 -7.95 -1.03
N MET A 189 -10.43 -7.17 -0.32
CA MET A 189 -11.29 -7.68 0.75
C MET A 189 -12.69 -8.08 0.28
N HIS A 190 -13.01 -8.01 -1.01
CA HIS A 190 -14.35 -8.34 -1.53
C HIS A 190 -14.84 -9.73 -1.07
N ASP A 191 -13.93 -10.71 -1.06
CA ASP A 191 -14.21 -12.11 -0.73
C ASP A 191 -13.82 -12.53 0.69
N ILE A 192 -13.49 -11.57 1.59
CA ILE A 192 -13.09 -11.88 2.98
C ILE A 192 -14.13 -12.72 3.74
N GLY A 193 -15.39 -12.65 3.32
CA GLY A 193 -16.48 -13.42 3.91
C GLY A 193 -16.44 -14.92 3.63
N LYS A 194 -15.67 -15.40 2.62
CA LYS A 194 -15.49 -16.83 2.34
C LYS A 194 -14.92 -17.59 3.54
N ILE A 195 -14.21 -16.90 4.45
CA ILE A 195 -13.76 -17.45 5.75
C ILE A 195 -14.93 -18.06 6.55
N GLY A 196 -16.12 -17.49 6.47
CA GLY A 196 -17.31 -18.00 7.17
C GLY A 196 -18.12 -19.04 6.41
N ILE A 197 -17.75 -19.39 5.18
CA ILE A 197 -18.45 -20.42 4.38
C ILE A 197 -17.94 -21.81 4.79
N PRO A 198 -18.81 -22.82 5.01
CA PRO A 198 -18.38 -24.17 5.34
C PRO A 198 -17.49 -24.82 4.26
N ASP A 199 -16.45 -25.54 4.69
CA ASP A 199 -15.45 -26.11 3.78
C ASP A 199 -16.06 -27.10 2.78
N TYR A 200 -17.07 -27.88 3.19
CA TYR A 200 -17.75 -28.83 2.29
C TYR A 200 -18.54 -28.15 1.16
N ILE A 201 -18.85 -26.86 1.29
CA ILE A 201 -19.46 -26.04 0.23
C ILE A 201 -18.37 -25.39 -0.61
N LEU A 202 -17.40 -24.73 0.04
CA LEU A 202 -16.35 -23.98 -0.66
C LEU A 202 -15.44 -24.90 -1.48
N GLN A 203 -15.09 -26.08 -0.95
CA GLN A 203 -14.19 -27.04 -1.59
C GLN A 203 -14.93 -28.13 -2.38
N LYS A 204 -16.25 -27.97 -2.62
CA LYS A 204 -17.05 -29.00 -3.28
C LYS A 204 -16.57 -29.22 -4.73
N PRO A 205 -16.18 -30.46 -5.11
CA PRO A 205 -15.80 -30.75 -6.49
C PRO A 205 -17.06 -30.89 -7.36
N GLY A 206 -17.61 -29.76 -7.83
CA GLY A 206 -18.76 -29.74 -8.73
C GLY A 206 -19.67 -28.54 -8.52
N LYS A 207 -20.88 -28.59 -9.11
CA LYS A 207 -21.89 -27.56 -8.93
C LYS A 207 -22.52 -27.64 -7.53
N LEU A 208 -22.78 -26.48 -6.94
CA LEU A 208 -23.55 -26.38 -5.69
C LEU A 208 -25.03 -26.69 -5.94
N SER A 209 -25.69 -27.28 -4.95
CA SER A 209 -27.16 -27.36 -4.90
C SER A 209 -27.75 -25.96 -4.68
N ALA A 210 -29.07 -25.80 -4.86
CA ALA A 210 -29.73 -24.53 -4.58
C ALA A 210 -29.54 -24.09 -3.11
N GLU A 211 -29.61 -25.04 -2.17
CA GLU A 211 -29.43 -24.78 -0.74
C GLU A 211 -27.98 -24.38 -0.40
N GLU A 212 -27.00 -25.08 -0.97
CA GLU A 212 -25.58 -24.75 -0.82
C GLU A 212 -25.25 -23.40 -1.45
N TRP A 213 -25.88 -23.07 -2.57
CA TRP A 213 -25.74 -21.78 -3.24
C TRP A 213 -26.27 -20.62 -2.39
N GLU A 214 -27.41 -20.80 -1.71
CA GLU A 214 -27.92 -19.81 -0.76
C GLU A 214 -26.95 -19.57 0.40
N ILE A 215 -26.29 -20.63 0.91
CA ILE A 215 -25.23 -20.47 1.92
C ILE A 215 -24.03 -19.74 1.32
N MET A 216 -23.57 -20.12 0.11
CA MET A 216 -22.42 -19.47 -0.55
C MET A 216 -22.63 -17.97 -0.72
N ARG A 217 -23.83 -17.52 -1.12
CA ARG A 217 -24.17 -16.10 -1.29
C ARG A 217 -24.00 -15.28 0.01
N THR A 218 -24.07 -15.91 1.17
CA THR A 218 -23.92 -15.22 2.46
C THR A 218 -22.51 -14.67 2.71
N HIS A 219 -21.49 -15.07 1.93
CA HIS A 219 -20.14 -14.53 2.09
C HIS A 219 -20.12 -12.99 1.99
N THR A 220 -20.97 -12.39 1.14
CA THR A 220 -21.10 -10.93 1.04
C THR A 220 -21.48 -10.29 2.38
N LEU A 221 -22.48 -10.85 3.06
CA LEU A 221 -22.97 -10.41 4.38
C LEU A 221 -21.97 -10.72 5.50
N ILE A 222 -21.31 -11.87 5.44
CA ILE A 222 -20.28 -12.26 6.40
C ILE A 222 -19.08 -11.32 6.27
N GLY A 223 -18.62 -11.03 5.05
CA GLY A 223 -17.49 -10.13 4.80
C GLY A 223 -17.78 -8.72 5.28
N ALA A 224 -18.98 -8.21 4.99
CA ALA A 224 -19.49 -6.97 5.55
C ALA A 224 -19.48 -6.93 7.09
N ARG A 225 -19.82 -8.05 7.76
CA ARG A 225 -19.80 -8.18 9.21
C ARG A 225 -18.38 -8.25 9.78
N ILE A 226 -17.48 -8.98 9.13
CA ILE A 226 -16.06 -9.08 9.51
C ILE A 226 -15.39 -7.70 9.45
N ILE A 227 -15.61 -6.95 8.36
CA ILE A 227 -15.00 -5.62 8.21
C ILE A 227 -15.59 -4.63 9.23
N GLY A 228 -16.89 -4.72 9.52
CA GLY A 228 -17.57 -3.86 10.49
C GLY A 228 -17.94 -2.48 9.94
N GLN A 229 -18.68 -1.69 10.72
CA GLN A 229 -19.14 -0.36 10.30
C GLN A 229 -18.06 0.70 10.55
N HIS A 230 -17.78 1.50 9.52
CA HIS A 230 -16.79 2.58 9.57
C HIS A 230 -17.39 3.85 8.96
N SER A 231 -17.08 5.01 9.53
CA SER A 231 -17.65 6.28 9.09
C SER A 231 -17.06 6.76 7.76
N HIS A 232 -15.76 6.54 7.54
CA HIS A 232 -15.01 7.01 6.38
C HIS A 232 -13.84 6.09 6.02
N GLY A 233 -13.27 6.34 4.84
CA GLY A 233 -12.02 5.74 4.39
C GLY A 233 -12.11 4.28 3.95
N LEU A 234 -10.94 3.70 3.75
CA LEU A 234 -10.73 2.41 3.12
C LEU A 234 -11.61 1.26 3.65
N LEU A 235 -11.82 1.14 4.96
CA LEU A 235 -12.64 0.04 5.50
C LEU A 235 -14.12 0.20 5.18
N LYS A 236 -14.63 1.45 5.09
CA LYS A 236 -16.01 1.70 4.62
C LYS A 236 -16.16 1.29 3.15
N LEU A 237 -15.15 1.62 2.34
CA LEU A 237 -15.11 1.26 0.93
C LEU A 237 -15.05 -0.26 0.74
N ALA A 238 -14.15 -0.93 1.47
CA ALA A 238 -14.01 -2.38 1.47
C ALA A 238 -15.29 -3.08 1.89
N ARG A 239 -15.94 -2.58 2.95
CA ARG A 239 -17.23 -3.10 3.40
C ARG A 239 -18.31 -2.94 2.33
N THR A 240 -18.30 -1.84 1.59
CA THR A 240 -19.23 -1.58 0.49
C THR A 240 -19.00 -2.59 -0.64
N ILE A 241 -17.75 -2.79 -1.03
CA ILE A 241 -17.36 -3.75 -2.07
C ILE A 241 -17.77 -5.18 -1.65
N ALA A 242 -17.35 -5.64 -0.46
CA ALA A 242 -17.68 -6.97 0.04
C ALA A 242 -19.20 -7.23 0.05
N LEU A 243 -20.00 -6.21 0.38
CA LEU A 243 -21.45 -6.36 0.45
C LEU A 243 -22.12 -6.43 -0.93
N TYR A 244 -21.61 -5.71 -1.94
CA TYR A 244 -22.36 -5.46 -3.18
C TYR A 244 -21.66 -5.90 -4.47
N HIS A 245 -20.45 -6.46 -4.43
CA HIS A 245 -19.70 -6.83 -5.64
C HIS A 245 -20.37 -7.92 -6.51
N HIS A 246 -21.38 -8.61 -5.98
CA HIS A 246 -22.22 -9.55 -6.72
C HIS A 246 -23.63 -9.03 -7.05
N GLU A 247 -23.90 -7.76 -6.79
CA GLU A 247 -25.07 -7.09 -7.38
C GLU A 247 -24.86 -6.96 -8.89
N LYS A 248 -25.95 -7.05 -9.66
CA LYS A 248 -25.91 -7.01 -11.12
C LYS A 248 -26.72 -5.83 -11.61
N TRP A 249 -26.25 -5.17 -12.65
CA TRP A 249 -26.88 -3.95 -13.18
C TRP A 249 -28.39 -4.09 -13.44
N ASP A 250 -28.88 -5.26 -13.84
CA ASP A 250 -30.29 -5.53 -14.11
C ASP A 250 -31.16 -5.81 -12.87
N GLY A 251 -30.56 -5.97 -11.69
CA GLY A 251 -31.23 -6.33 -10.43
C GLY A 251 -31.28 -7.83 -10.13
N SER A 252 -30.70 -8.69 -10.99
CA SER A 252 -30.66 -10.15 -10.78
C SER A 252 -29.54 -10.62 -9.85
N GLY A 253 -28.78 -9.69 -9.28
CA GLY A 253 -27.66 -9.94 -8.36
C GLY A 253 -28.09 -10.18 -6.91
N TYR A 254 -27.11 -10.14 -6.01
CA TYR A 254 -27.31 -10.40 -4.59
C TYR A 254 -26.32 -9.59 -3.73
N PRO A 255 -26.60 -9.40 -2.42
CA PRO A 255 -27.67 -9.97 -1.61
C PRO A 255 -29.03 -9.24 -1.63
N TYR A 256 -29.10 -8.01 -2.15
CA TYR A 256 -30.33 -7.20 -2.09
C TYR A 256 -31.04 -7.03 -3.44
N GLY A 257 -30.42 -7.39 -4.55
CA GLY A 257 -31.02 -7.25 -5.88
C GLY A 257 -31.08 -5.78 -6.31
N LEU A 258 -30.04 -5.01 -5.99
CA LEU A 258 -29.94 -3.61 -6.37
C LEU A 258 -29.81 -3.48 -7.89
N LYS A 259 -30.36 -2.41 -8.45
CA LYS A 259 -30.42 -2.20 -9.90
C LYS A 259 -29.76 -0.88 -10.31
N GLY A 260 -29.02 -0.91 -11.41
CA GLY A 260 -28.41 0.28 -11.99
C GLY A 260 -27.52 1.04 -11.00
N GLU A 261 -27.79 2.32 -10.84
CA GLU A 261 -26.99 3.22 -10.00
C GLU A 261 -27.23 3.06 -8.49
N ASP A 262 -28.26 2.31 -8.08
CA ASP A 262 -28.45 1.94 -6.66
C ASP A 262 -27.29 1.06 -6.16
N ILE A 263 -26.60 0.37 -7.08
CA ILE A 263 -25.37 -0.35 -6.78
C ILE A 263 -24.25 0.68 -6.59
N PRO A 264 -23.54 0.69 -5.45
CA PRO A 264 -22.43 1.61 -5.24
C PRO A 264 -21.38 1.46 -6.33
N LEU A 265 -20.93 2.58 -6.91
CA LEU A 265 -19.95 2.59 -8.00
C LEU A 265 -18.68 1.76 -7.71
N PRO A 266 -18.09 1.79 -6.49
CA PRO A 266 -16.99 0.89 -6.13
C PRO A 266 -17.26 -0.60 -6.39
N ALA A 267 -18.48 -1.06 -6.08
CA ALA A 267 -18.86 -2.46 -6.28
C ALA A 267 -19.05 -2.78 -7.77
N ARG A 268 -19.61 -1.84 -8.55
CA ARG A 268 -19.72 -1.96 -10.02
C ARG A 268 -18.34 -2.08 -10.68
N ILE A 269 -17.37 -1.28 -10.25
CA ILE A 269 -15.98 -1.34 -10.74
C ILE A 269 -15.36 -2.71 -10.43
N VAL A 270 -15.46 -3.15 -9.18
CA VAL A 270 -14.89 -4.44 -8.74
C VAL A 270 -15.54 -5.61 -9.46
N ALA A 271 -16.86 -5.60 -9.70
CA ALA A 271 -17.54 -6.66 -10.43
C ALA A 271 -16.98 -6.86 -11.86
N VAL A 272 -16.68 -5.76 -12.57
CA VAL A 272 -16.06 -5.83 -13.90
C VAL A 272 -14.62 -6.37 -13.81
N ALA A 273 -13.82 -5.85 -12.86
CA ALA A 273 -12.44 -6.26 -12.66
C ALA A 273 -12.30 -7.73 -12.27
N ASP A 274 -13.15 -8.20 -11.36
CA ASP A 274 -13.18 -9.58 -10.87
C ASP A 274 -13.55 -10.57 -11.98
N VAL A 275 -14.66 -10.32 -12.69
CA VAL A 275 -15.07 -11.19 -13.80
C VAL A 275 -14.03 -11.19 -14.93
N PHE A 276 -13.43 -10.04 -15.24
CA PHE A 276 -12.35 -10.01 -16.23
C PHE A 276 -11.17 -10.90 -15.82
N ASP A 277 -10.69 -10.80 -14.58
CA ASP A 277 -9.58 -11.64 -14.12
C ASP A 277 -9.95 -13.12 -14.08
N ALA A 278 -11.17 -13.45 -13.63
CA ALA A 278 -11.70 -14.80 -13.57
C ALA A 278 -11.84 -15.47 -14.95
N LEU A 279 -12.15 -14.69 -16.00
CA LEU A 279 -12.21 -15.18 -17.38
C LEU A 279 -10.83 -15.27 -18.03
N ALA A 280 -9.97 -14.29 -17.79
CA ALA A 280 -8.66 -14.19 -18.41
C ALA A 280 -7.58 -15.07 -17.77
N SER A 281 -7.83 -15.66 -16.61
CA SER A 281 -6.87 -16.47 -15.85
C SER A 281 -7.18 -17.96 -15.92
N GLU A 282 -6.14 -18.79 -15.84
CA GLU A 282 -6.31 -20.25 -15.81
C GLU A 282 -6.69 -20.68 -14.39
N ARG A 283 -7.67 -21.58 -14.29
CA ARG A 283 -8.10 -22.19 -13.02
C ARG A 283 -7.97 -23.71 -13.13
N PRO A 284 -7.84 -24.47 -12.01
CA PRO A 284 -7.65 -25.92 -12.04
C PRO A 284 -8.64 -26.71 -12.90
N TYR A 285 -9.82 -26.14 -13.15
CA TYR A 285 -10.91 -26.74 -13.93
C TYR A 285 -11.31 -25.95 -15.18
N LYS A 286 -10.60 -24.87 -15.55
CA LYS A 286 -10.98 -23.99 -16.67
C LYS A 286 -9.76 -23.34 -17.32
N LYS A 287 -9.60 -23.55 -18.64
CA LYS A 287 -8.62 -22.80 -19.44
C LYS A 287 -8.99 -21.32 -19.51
N ALA A 288 -7.99 -20.46 -19.44
CA ALA A 288 -8.15 -19.02 -19.67
C ALA A 288 -8.80 -18.76 -21.03
N TRP A 289 -9.73 -17.80 -21.07
CA TRP A 289 -10.30 -17.32 -22.32
C TRP A 289 -9.29 -16.43 -23.04
N SER A 290 -9.42 -16.30 -24.37
CA SER A 290 -8.71 -15.25 -25.08
C SER A 290 -9.19 -13.88 -24.58
N VAL A 291 -8.29 -12.89 -24.59
CA VAL A 291 -8.62 -11.51 -24.21
C VAL A 291 -9.83 -11.01 -25.00
N GLU A 292 -9.87 -11.30 -26.30
CA GLU A 292 -10.99 -10.93 -27.18
C GLU A 292 -12.32 -11.53 -26.70
N SER A 293 -12.35 -12.82 -26.35
CA SER A 293 -13.55 -13.47 -25.82
C SER A 293 -13.98 -12.90 -24.46
N CYS A 294 -13.04 -12.55 -23.58
CA CYS A 294 -13.35 -11.88 -22.32
C CYS A 294 -14.05 -10.53 -22.57
N ILE A 295 -13.50 -9.71 -23.46
CA ILE A 295 -14.04 -8.39 -23.77
C ILE A 295 -15.40 -8.49 -24.46
N ASN A 296 -15.56 -9.40 -25.41
CA ASN A 296 -16.84 -9.62 -26.08
C ASN A 296 -17.92 -10.05 -25.08
N TYR A 297 -17.60 -10.93 -24.13
CA TYR A 297 -18.53 -11.30 -23.06
C TYR A 297 -18.90 -10.11 -22.17
N LEU A 298 -17.92 -9.29 -21.74
CA LEU A 298 -18.22 -8.10 -20.94
C LEU A 298 -19.13 -7.11 -21.70
N ARG A 299 -18.94 -6.97 -23.03
CA ARG A 299 -19.81 -6.16 -23.91
C ARG A 299 -21.23 -6.73 -24.02
N GLU A 300 -21.37 -8.04 -24.22
CA GLU A 300 -22.67 -8.72 -24.27
C GLU A 300 -23.44 -8.60 -22.95
N GLN A 301 -22.72 -8.52 -21.83
CA GLN A 301 -23.29 -8.39 -20.49
C GLN A 301 -23.47 -6.93 -20.03
N ALA A 302 -23.16 -5.95 -20.87
CA ALA A 302 -23.39 -4.54 -20.59
C ALA A 302 -24.89 -4.25 -20.43
N GLY A 303 -25.29 -3.61 -19.33
CA GLY A 303 -26.68 -3.34 -19.01
C GLY A 303 -27.44 -4.54 -18.44
N LEU A 304 -26.78 -5.70 -18.31
CA LEU A 304 -27.30 -6.90 -17.65
C LEU A 304 -26.53 -7.15 -16.35
N HIS A 305 -25.32 -7.68 -16.47
CA HIS A 305 -24.43 -7.88 -15.34
C HIS A 305 -23.72 -6.57 -14.98
N PHE A 306 -23.18 -5.88 -15.99
CA PHE A 306 -22.23 -4.78 -15.78
C PHE A 306 -22.82 -3.43 -16.14
N ASP A 307 -22.31 -2.40 -15.48
CA ASP A 307 -22.56 -1.01 -15.84
C ASP A 307 -22.07 -0.73 -17.28
N PRO A 308 -22.96 -0.28 -18.20
CA PRO A 308 -22.57 0.03 -19.58
C PRO A 308 -21.46 1.07 -19.69
N GLN A 309 -21.40 2.04 -18.76
CA GLN A 309 -20.37 3.08 -18.77
C GLN A 309 -18.99 2.49 -18.48
N LEU A 310 -18.90 1.55 -17.53
CA LEU A 310 -17.65 0.85 -17.22
C LEU A 310 -17.18 -0.01 -18.39
N VAL A 311 -18.11 -0.75 -19.01
CA VAL A 311 -17.80 -1.61 -20.15
C VAL A 311 -17.32 -0.78 -21.35
N ALA A 312 -17.89 0.40 -21.59
CA ALA A 312 -17.45 1.30 -22.64
C ALA A 312 -16.01 1.85 -22.43
N LEU A 313 -15.50 1.82 -21.20
CA LEU A 313 -14.13 2.24 -20.88
C LEU A 313 -13.10 1.12 -21.07
N LEU A 314 -13.52 -0.15 -21.19
CA LEU A 314 -12.61 -1.29 -21.24
C LEU A 314 -11.60 -1.15 -22.38
N ASP A 315 -12.00 -0.70 -23.57
CA ASP A 315 -11.08 -0.56 -24.71
C ASP A 315 -9.93 0.41 -24.45
N LYS A 316 -10.17 1.44 -23.63
CA LYS A 316 -9.15 2.41 -23.22
C LYS A 316 -8.25 1.86 -22.12
N CYS A 317 -8.83 1.10 -21.19
CA CYS A 317 -8.13 0.52 -20.04
C CYS A 317 -7.31 -0.73 -20.41
N LEU A 318 -7.71 -1.43 -21.48
CA LEU A 318 -7.23 -2.77 -21.80
C LEU A 318 -5.70 -2.87 -21.93
N PRO A 319 -4.98 -1.95 -22.60
CA PRO A 319 -3.53 -2.03 -22.69
C PRO A 319 -2.85 -2.05 -21.29
N GLU A 320 -3.33 -1.22 -20.36
CA GLU A 320 -2.82 -1.19 -18.99
C GLU A 320 -3.19 -2.45 -18.21
N MET A 321 -4.42 -2.95 -18.38
CA MET A 321 -4.85 -4.20 -17.75
C MET A 321 -4.03 -5.40 -18.24
N LEU A 322 -3.70 -5.46 -19.53
CA LEU A 322 -2.84 -6.53 -20.07
C LEU A 322 -1.42 -6.45 -19.53
N HIS A 323 -0.86 -5.25 -19.33
CA HIS A 323 0.44 -5.09 -18.69
C HIS A 323 0.43 -5.61 -17.24
N ILE A 324 -0.64 -5.33 -16.47
CA ILE A 324 -0.82 -5.89 -15.13
C ILE A 324 -0.91 -7.41 -15.15
N LYS A 325 -1.66 -7.97 -16.12
CA LYS A 325 -1.78 -9.42 -16.29
C LYS A 325 -0.43 -10.08 -16.56
N GLU A 326 0.39 -9.50 -17.43
CA GLU A 326 1.73 -10.00 -17.74
C GLU A 326 2.66 -9.89 -16.53
N LYS A 327 2.68 -8.72 -15.87
CA LYS A 327 3.50 -8.46 -14.68
C LYS A 327 3.22 -9.42 -13.52
N TRP A 328 1.96 -9.82 -13.35
CA TRP A 328 1.51 -10.72 -12.29
C TRP A 328 0.91 -12.01 -12.86
N ALA A 329 1.49 -12.53 -13.95
CA ALA A 329 1.10 -13.82 -14.52
C ALA A 329 1.22 -14.92 -13.45
N ASP A 330 0.41 -15.96 -13.50
CA ASP A 330 0.55 -17.09 -12.57
C ASP A 330 1.84 -17.86 -12.88
N ASP A 331 2.64 -18.19 -11.85
CA ASP A 331 3.83 -19.01 -12.07
C ASP A 331 3.37 -20.39 -12.51
N ALA A 332 4.00 -20.93 -13.57
CA ALA A 332 3.91 -22.34 -13.88
C ALA A 332 4.62 -23.15 -12.78
N HIS A 333 4.00 -23.32 -11.61
CA HIS A 333 4.51 -24.24 -10.60
C HIS A 333 3.90 -25.63 -10.80
N PRO A 334 4.74 -26.68 -10.90
CA PRO A 334 4.28 -28.02 -11.11
C PRO A 334 3.49 -28.46 -9.88
N LEU A 335 2.33 -29.08 -10.11
CA LEU A 335 1.61 -29.83 -9.11
C LEU A 335 2.52 -30.97 -8.58
N THR A 336 3.37 -30.71 -7.59
CA THR A 336 3.92 -31.79 -6.77
C THR A 336 2.82 -32.23 -5.81
N LYS A 337 1.97 -33.13 -6.30
CA LYS A 337 1.26 -34.08 -5.44
C LYS A 337 2.30 -35.05 -4.90
N THR A 338 2.55 -35.00 -3.60
CA THR A 338 3.05 -36.15 -2.83
C THR A 338 1.97 -36.59 -1.87
#